data_AF-A0A5K1DG14-F1
#
_entry.id   AF-A0A5K1DG14-F1
#
_cell.length_a   1.000
_cell.length_b   1.000
_cell.length_c   1.000
_cell.angle_alpha   90.00
_cell.angle_beta   90.00
_cell.angle_gamma   90.00
#
_symmetry.space_group_name_H-M   'P 1'
#
loop_
_entity.id
_entity.type
_entity.pdbx_description
1 polymer ?
#
loop_
_entity_poly.entity_id
_entity_poly.type
_entity_poly.pdbx_seq_one_letter_code
_entity_poly.pdbx_strand_id
1 'polypeptide(L)'
;ILISIKFGLHTRVVMDVGCGVASFGGYLLDRDVLTMSFAPKDEHEAQIQMALERGIPAFLSVIGTQRLTFPSNVYDMVHCARCRVHWYGD
;
A
#
# COMPACT_ATOMS: atom_id res chain seq x y z
N ILE A 1 -18.36 14.81 -14.36
CA ILE A 1 -17.91 13.48 -14.79
C ILE A 1 -17.15 12.89 -13.62
N LEU A 2 -17.80 12.11 -12.77
CA LEU A 2 -17.09 11.40 -11.69
C LEU A 2 -16.37 10.22 -12.33
N ILE A 3 -15.04 10.30 -12.38
CA ILE A 3 -14.19 9.21 -12.86
C ILE A 3 -14.30 8.10 -11.81
N SER A 4 -15.12 7.08 -12.10
CA SER A 4 -15.14 5.87 -11.28
C SER A 4 -13.80 5.15 -11.42
N ILE A 5 -13.15 4.85 -10.29
CA ILE A 5 -11.88 4.12 -10.27
C ILE A 5 -12.16 2.68 -10.74
N LYS A 6 -11.50 2.26 -11.81
CA LYS A 6 -11.67 0.93 -12.40
C LYS A 6 -10.60 -0.05 -11.88
N PHE A 7 -10.82 -0.56 -10.67
CA PHE A 7 -10.00 -1.62 -10.07
C PHE A 7 -9.98 -2.88 -10.95
N GLY A 8 -8.82 -3.51 -11.05
CA GLY A 8 -8.58 -4.71 -11.87
C GLY A 8 -8.47 -4.46 -13.37
N LEU A 9 -8.83 -3.25 -13.83
CA LEU A 9 -8.78 -2.88 -15.25
C LEU A 9 -7.70 -1.84 -15.53
N HIS A 10 -7.84 -0.63 -14.96
CA HIS A 10 -6.87 0.46 -15.13
C HIS A 10 -6.01 0.65 -13.89
N THR A 11 -6.51 0.26 -12.72
CA THR A 11 -5.77 0.28 -11.46
C THR A 11 -5.50 -1.16 -11.07
N ARG A 12 -4.28 -1.62 -11.30
CA ARG A 12 -3.85 -3.01 -11.07
C ARG A 12 -2.78 -3.13 -10.01
N VAL A 13 -1.98 -2.09 -9.79
CA VAL A 13 -0.97 -2.05 -8.73
C VAL A 13 -1.18 -0.84 -7.83
N VAL A 14 -1.36 -1.07 -6.53
CA VAL A 14 -1.64 -0.03 -5.54
C VAL A 14 -0.55 -0.01 -4.48
N MET A 15 -0.04 1.17 -4.17
CA MET A 15 0.80 1.40 -2.99
C MET A 15 -0.10 1.72 -1.79
N ASP A 16 -0.11 0.87 -0.76
CA ASP A 16 -0.86 1.10 0.47
C ASP A 16 0.11 1.47 1.62
N VAL A 17 0.11 2.74 2.01
CA VAL A 17 1.04 3.30 2.99
C VAL A 17 0.36 3.43 4.34
N GLY A 18 1.02 2.93 5.39
CA GLY A 18 0.40 2.83 6.72
C GLY A 18 -0.69 1.76 6.73
N CYS A 19 -0.44 0.64 6.06
CA CYS A 19 -1.43 -0.39 5.74
C CYS A 19 -2.05 -1.09 6.97
N GLY A 20 -1.41 -0.99 8.14
CA GLY A 20 -1.78 -1.75 9.32
C GLY A 20 -1.84 -3.25 9.04
N VAL A 21 -3.00 -3.88 9.30
CA VAL A 21 -3.29 -5.30 8.98
C VAL A 21 -3.69 -5.56 7.51
N ALA A 22 -3.41 -4.60 6.62
CA ALA A 22 -3.67 -4.64 5.18
C ALA A 22 -5.15 -4.88 4.79
N SER A 23 -6.10 -4.32 5.56
CA SER A 23 -7.54 -4.46 5.27
C SER A 23 -7.92 -3.93 3.88
N PHE A 24 -7.32 -2.81 3.46
CA PHE A 24 -7.56 -2.25 2.13
C PHE A 24 -7.01 -3.16 1.02
N GLY A 25 -5.79 -3.68 1.21
CA GLY A 25 -5.22 -4.68 0.30
C GLY A 25 -6.08 -5.94 0.19
N GLY A 26 -6.64 -6.42 1.29
CA GLY A 26 -7.56 -7.55 1.28
C GLY A 26 -8.84 -7.28 0.49
N TYR A 27 -9.43 -6.07 0.62
CA TYR A 27 -10.59 -5.67 -0.18
C TYR A 27 -10.30 -5.62 -1.68
N LEU A 28 -9.08 -5.21 -2.05
CA LEU A 28 -8.65 -5.07 -3.43
C LEU A 28 -8.19 -6.39 -4.06
N LEU A 29 -7.74 -7.35 -3.26
CA LEU A 29 -7.32 -8.67 -3.72
C LEU A 29 -8.46 -9.39 -4.48
N ASP A 30 -9.69 -9.32 -3.96
CA ASP A 30 -10.89 -9.90 -4.60
C ASP A 30 -11.28 -9.20 -5.93
N ARG A 31 -10.60 -8.10 -6.28
CA ARG A 31 -10.86 -7.27 -7.46
C ARG A 31 -9.70 -7.30 -8.46
N ASP A 32 -8.83 -8.30 -8.35
CA ASP A 32 -7.66 -8.48 -9.22
C ASP A 32 -6.70 -7.27 -9.18
N VAL A 33 -6.49 -6.72 -7.98
CA VAL A 33 -5.57 -5.61 -7.75
C VAL A 33 -4.47 -6.04 -6.79
N LEU A 34 -3.23 -5.96 -7.28
CA LEU A 34 -2.03 -6.17 -6.48
C LEU A 34 -1.82 -4.97 -5.55
N THR A 35 -2.05 -5.17 -4.25
CA THR A 35 -1.78 -4.15 -3.24
C THR A 35 -0.44 -4.42 -2.56
N MET A 36 0.49 -3.48 -2.72
CA MET A 36 1.80 -3.50 -2.10
C MET A 36 1.74 -2.66 -0.82
N SER A 37 1.74 -3.34 0.33
CA SER A 37 1.45 -2.73 1.63
C SER A 37 2.73 -2.36 2.37
N PHE A 38 2.82 -1.16 2.92
CA PHE A 38 4.01 -0.63 3.59
C PHE A 38 3.69 -0.14 4.99
N ALA A 39 4.46 -0.59 5.97
CA ALA A 39 4.43 -0.11 7.35
C ALA A 39 5.85 0.19 7.88
N PRO A 40 5.99 1.12 8.82
CA PRO A 40 7.26 1.34 9.51
C PRO A 40 7.71 0.09 10.29
N LYS A 41 9.02 0.01 10.54
CA LYS A 41 9.62 -1.03 11.39
C LYS A 41 9.53 -0.62 12.86
N ASP A 42 8.41 -0.93 13.48
CA ASP A 42 8.12 -0.65 14.88
C ASP A 42 7.10 -1.69 15.42
N GLU A 43 6.18 -1.28 16.30
CA GLU A 43 5.09 -2.09 16.84
C GLU A 43 4.18 -2.76 15.79
N HIS A 44 4.32 -2.39 14.50
CA HIS A 44 3.50 -2.92 13.40
C HIS A 44 4.08 -4.19 12.74
N GLU A 45 5.23 -4.74 13.18
CA GLU A 45 5.81 -5.97 12.59
C GLU A 45 4.83 -7.16 12.61
N ALA A 46 4.07 -7.34 13.69
CA ALA A 46 3.06 -8.39 13.78
C ALA A 46 1.92 -8.20 12.77
N GLN A 47 1.59 -6.97 12.39
CA GLN A 47 0.54 -6.66 11.42
C GLN A 47 0.99 -6.97 9.99
N ILE A 48 2.28 -6.74 9.68
CA ILE A 48 2.90 -7.17 8.43
C ILE A 48 2.85 -8.68 8.31
N GLN A 49 3.20 -9.41 9.37
CA GLN A 49 3.12 -10.87 9.36
C GLN A 49 1.69 -11.36 9.11
N MET A 50 0.70 -10.76 9.76
CA MET A 50 -0.71 -11.08 9.54
C MET A 50 -1.15 -10.83 8.09
N ALA A 51 -0.68 -9.74 7.46
CA ALA A 51 -0.97 -9.44 6.06
C ALA A 51 -0.39 -10.51 5.12
N LEU A 52 0.87 -10.92 5.38
CA LEU A 52 1.55 -11.97 4.61
C LEU A 52 0.85 -13.33 4.75
N GLU A 53 0.38 -13.70 5.94
CA GLU A 53 -0.40 -14.92 6.18
C GLU A 53 -1.74 -14.94 5.41
N ARG A 54 -2.26 -13.77 5.05
CA ARG A 54 -3.45 -13.59 4.21
C ARG A 54 -3.13 -13.51 2.72
N GLY A 55 -1.86 -13.68 2.33
CA GLY A 55 -1.40 -13.62 0.95
C GLY A 55 -1.26 -12.20 0.39
N ILE A 56 -1.31 -11.16 1.23
CA ILE A 56 -1.17 -9.77 0.79
C ILE A 56 0.31 -9.37 0.88
N PRO A 57 0.94 -8.92 -0.22
CA PRO A 57 2.30 -8.42 -0.17
C PRO A 57 2.45 -7.25 0.79
N ALA A 58 3.29 -7.41 1.80
CA ALA A 58 3.49 -6.41 2.85
C ALA A 58 4.98 -6.28 3.20
N PHE A 59 5.44 -5.06 3.42
CA PHE A 59 6.86 -4.73 3.57
C PHE A 59 7.08 -3.75 4.74
N LEU A 60 8.18 -3.95 5.44
CA LEU A 60 8.69 -2.98 6.42
C LEU A 60 9.50 -1.92 5.68
N SER A 61 8.97 -0.71 5.55
CA SER A 61 9.65 0.43 4.92
C SER A 61 9.02 1.76 5.35
N VAL A 62 9.84 2.80 5.45
CA VAL A 62 9.39 4.15 5.79
C VAL A 62 9.51 5.05 4.56
N ILE A 63 8.36 5.43 4.01
CA ILE A 63 8.30 6.38 2.88
C ILE A 63 8.79 7.75 3.35
N GLY A 64 9.71 8.35 2.57
CA GLY A 64 10.26 9.68 2.82
C GLY A 64 11.66 9.68 3.45
N THR A 65 12.06 8.62 4.15
CA THR A 65 13.42 8.48 4.70
C THR A 65 14.23 7.39 4.02
N GLN A 66 13.57 6.41 3.40
CA GLN A 66 14.19 5.34 2.65
C GLN A 66 13.75 5.39 1.20
N ARG A 67 14.64 4.96 0.30
CA ARG A 67 14.28 4.72 -1.09
C ARG A 67 13.27 3.58 -1.14
N LEU A 68 12.21 3.75 -1.94
CA LEU A 68 11.21 2.71 -2.14
C LEU A 68 11.88 1.41 -2.64
N THR A 69 11.43 0.28 -2.11
CA THR A 69 11.88 -1.07 -2.50
C THR A 69 11.65 -1.31 -4.00
N PHE A 70 10.61 -0.69 -4.57
CA PHE A 70 10.24 -0.78 -5.98
C PHE A 70 10.21 0.61 -6.62
N PRO A 71 10.43 0.72 -7.95
CA PRO A 71 10.37 2.01 -8.64
C PRO A 71 9.01 2.70 -8.48
N SER A 72 8.98 4.04 -8.36
CA SER A 72 7.75 4.79 -8.11
C SER A 72 6.73 4.72 -9.26
N ASN A 73 7.17 4.43 -10.48
CA ASN A 73 6.32 4.36 -11.67
C ASN A 73 5.62 3.01 -11.87
N VAL A 74 5.74 2.07 -10.93
CA VAL A 74 5.04 0.77 -11.01
C VAL A 74 3.64 0.81 -10.38
N TYR A 75 3.27 1.91 -9.73
CA TYR A 75 2.01 2.05 -9.01
C TYR A 75 1.01 2.89 -9.81
N ASP A 76 -0.21 2.38 -9.97
CA ASP A 76 -1.31 3.08 -10.64
C ASP A 76 -2.06 4.02 -9.67
N MET A 77 -1.97 3.74 -8.37
CA MET A 77 -2.63 4.49 -7.30
C MET A 77 -1.85 4.40 -5.99
N VAL A 78 -1.92 5.46 -5.20
CA VAL A 78 -1.42 5.51 -3.82
C VAL A 78 -2.60 5.66 -2.87
N HIS A 79 -2.64 4.81 -1.85
CA HIS A 79 -3.53 4.90 -0.71
C HIS A 79 -2.69 5.19 0.54
N CYS A 80 -3.14 6.13 1.37
CA CYS A 80 -2.52 6.46 2.65
C CYS A 80 -3.61 6.68 3.69
N ALA A 81 -3.61 5.86 4.73
CA ALA A 81 -4.49 6.03 5.88
C ALA A 81 -3.63 6.33 7.13
N ARG A 82 -3.69 7.57 7.61
CA ARG A 82 -2.89 8.04 8.77
C ARG A 82 -1.39 7.72 8.66
N CYS A 83 -0.84 7.69 7.44
CA CYS A 83 0.51 7.19 7.19
C CYS A 83 1.65 8.12 7.63
N ARG A 84 1.35 9.34 8.09
CA ARG A 84 2.34 10.36 8.54
C ARG A 84 3.44 10.66 7.50
N VAL A 85 3.16 10.47 6.22
CA VAL A 85 4.05 10.87 5.12
C VAL A 85 3.77 12.32 4.75
N HIS A 86 4.84 13.12 4.67
CA HIS A 86 4.80 14.48 4.13
C HIS A 86 4.88 14.41 2.59
N TRP A 87 3.73 14.42 1.93
CA TRP A 87 3.62 14.28 0.47
C TRP A 87 3.98 15.53 -0.32
N TYR A 88 3.91 16.68 0.35
CA TYR A 88 4.33 17.97 -0.19
C TYR A 88 5.64 18.35 0.50
N GLY A 89 6.61 18.86 -0.25
CA GLY A 89 7.72 19.59 0.34
C GLY A 89 7.27 20.99 0.76
N ASP A 90 7.94 21.56 1.77
CA ASP A 90 7.93 23.01 1.97
C ASP A 90 8.64 23.72 0.81
#